data_AF-G0R4D0-F1
#
_entry.id   AF-G0R4D0-F1
#
_cell.length_a   1.000
_cell.length_b   1.000
_cell.length_c   1.000
_cell.angle_alpha   90.00
_cell.angle_beta   90.00
_cell.angle_gamma   90.00
#
_symmetry.space_group_name_H-M   'P 1'
#
loop_
_entity.id
_entity.type
_entity.pdbx_description
1 polymer ?
#
loop_
_entity_poly.entity_id
_entity_poly.type
_entity_poly.pdbx_seq_one_letter_code
_entity_poly.pdbx_strand_id
1 'polypeptide(L)'
;MLTLSTKCYISTQGEEGIKSFKYKGGSDSIFYSYFWSPLCDYLVKNYFPSYLAPNSITLIGFLIHLVAHIIVLYYSPDLKQTLPQWLCFLLSFSLLTYQILDNCDGKQARATGSSSPLGMLFDHGCDALTTWIVTLNTAAVFKYKKLHYYIIQFIQLDQFHSFQECGVNIIAGHLDQ
;
A
#
# COMPACT_ATOMS: atom_id res chain seq x y z
N MET A 1 35.68 -17.54 14.95
CA MET A 1 34.31 -18.09 14.83
C MET A 1 33.38 -17.04 15.42
N LEU A 2 32.85 -16.12 14.59
CA LEU A 2 31.93 -15.07 15.04
C LEU A 2 30.54 -15.70 15.15
N THR A 3 30.11 -16.00 16.37
CA THR A 3 28.73 -16.39 16.67
C THR A 3 27.85 -15.18 16.33
N LEU A 4 27.21 -15.20 15.16
CA LEU A 4 26.12 -14.29 14.85
C LEU A 4 25.03 -14.58 15.88
N SER A 5 25.00 -13.79 16.96
CA SER A 5 23.87 -13.73 17.87
C SER A 5 22.68 -13.33 17.03
N THR A 6 21.88 -14.31 16.61
CA THR A 6 20.58 -14.07 16.00
C THR A 6 19.72 -13.46 17.09
N LYS A 7 19.81 -12.14 17.27
CA LYS A 7 18.85 -11.39 18.08
C LYS A 7 17.48 -11.77 17.54
N CYS A 8 16.69 -12.45 18.35
CA CYS A 8 15.32 -12.79 18.01
C CYS A 8 14.57 -11.45 17.90
N TYR A 9 14.30 -11.01 16.67
CA TYR A 9 13.62 -9.74 16.40
C TYR A 9 12.14 -9.80 16.78
N ILE A 10 11.58 -11.01 16.88
CA ILE A 10 10.20 -11.26 17.26
C ILE A 10 10.19 -11.74 18.71
N SER A 11 9.37 -11.12 19.55
CA SER A 11 9.18 -11.57 20.93
C SER A 11 8.41 -12.89 20.96
N THR A 12 8.51 -13.68 22.04
CA THR A 12 7.73 -14.91 22.18
C THR A 12 6.22 -14.65 22.08
N GLN A 13 5.76 -13.52 22.63
CA GLN A 13 4.38 -13.03 22.48
C GLN A 13 4.04 -12.67 21.03
N GLY A 14 4.96 -12.04 20.30
CA GLY A 14 4.84 -11.78 18.86
C GLY A 14 4.67 -13.06 18.04
N GLU A 15 5.41 -14.11 18.37
CA GLU A 15 5.28 -15.41 17.70
C GLU A 15 3.90 -16.05 17.94
N GLU A 16 3.40 -16.02 19.17
CA GLU A 16 2.05 -16.49 19.52
C GLU A 16 0.96 -15.64 18.86
N GLY A 17 1.15 -14.33 18.80
CA GLY A 17 0.29 -13.40 18.08
C GLY A 17 0.21 -13.74 16.61
N ILE A 18 1.35 -13.95 15.94
CA ILE A 18 1.39 -14.29 14.51
C ILE A 18 0.62 -15.58 14.23
N LYS A 19 0.73 -16.59 15.10
CA LYS A 19 0.02 -17.87 14.97
C LYS A 19 -1.49 -17.75 15.18
N SER A 20 -1.92 -16.82 16.03
CA SER A 20 -3.33 -16.60 16.38
C SER A 20 -4.00 -15.50 15.56
N PHE A 21 -3.28 -14.90 14.61
CA PHE A 21 -3.73 -13.76 13.84
C PHE A 21 -5.07 -14.00 13.14
N LYS A 22 -5.99 -13.05 13.33
CA LYS A 22 -7.21 -12.91 12.53
C LYS A 22 -7.38 -11.45 12.17
N TYR A 23 -7.54 -11.18 10.88
CA TYR A 23 -7.80 -9.84 10.39
C TYR A 23 -9.18 -9.34 10.90
N LYS A 24 -9.19 -8.26 11.67
CA LYS A 24 -10.40 -7.51 12.03
C LYS A 24 -10.35 -6.10 11.46
N GLY A 25 -10.70 -5.96 10.19
CA GLY A 25 -10.87 -4.65 9.54
C GLY A 25 -12.34 -4.39 9.24
N GLY A 26 -12.80 -3.18 9.57
CA GLY A 26 -14.09 -2.62 9.20
C GLY A 26 -13.92 -1.18 8.74
N SER A 27 -14.87 -0.68 7.95
CA SER A 27 -14.86 0.70 7.47
C SER A 27 -16.22 1.35 7.70
N ASP A 28 -16.24 2.56 8.26
CA ASP A 28 -17.48 3.33 8.45
C ASP A 28 -17.87 4.15 7.22
N SER A 29 -17.09 4.08 6.13
CA SER A 29 -17.36 4.82 4.90
C SER A 29 -18.55 4.23 4.13
N ILE A 30 -19.55 5.07 3.87
CA ILE A 30 -20.74 4.72 3.06
C ILE A 30 -20.30 4.32 1.65
N PHE A 31 -19.46 5.14 1.01
CA PHE A 31 -18.99 4.85 -0.35
C PHE A 31 -18.23 3.53 -0.41
N TYR A 32 -17.38 3.28 0.59
CA TYR A 32 -16.67 2.02 0.66
C TYR A 32 -17.63 0.83 0.79
N SER A 33 -18.58 0.92 1.72
CA SER A 33 -19.50 -0.18 2.04
C SER A 33 -20.43 -0.54 0.89
N TYR A 34 -20.93 0.46 0.16
CA TYR A 34 -21.95 0.25 -0.89
C TYR A 34 -21.40 0.13 -2.31
N PHE A 35 -20.21 0.67 -2.58
CA PHE A 35 -19.63 0.66 -3.92
C PHE A 35 -18.27 -0.02 -3.97
N TRP A 36 -17.30 0.47 -3.19
CA TRP A 36 -15.90 0.06 -3.33
C TRP A 36 -15.68 -1.41 -2.95
N SER A 37 -16.19 -1.80 -1.78
CA SER A 37 -16.08 -3.16 -1.25
C SER A 37 -16.81 -4.18 -2.13
N PRO A 38 -18.08 -3.98 -2.53
CA PRO A 38 -18.77 -4.85 -3.48
C PRO A 38 -18.07 -4.98 -4.83
N LEU A 39 -17.49 -3.90 -5.36
CA LEU A 39 -16.71 -3.94 -6.59
C LEU A 39 -15.48 -4.86 -6.44
N CYS A 40 -14.70 -4.69 -5.38
CA CYS A 40 -13.52 -5.52 -5.14
C CYS A 40 -13.90 -6.98 -4.89
N ASP A 41 -14.99 -7.24 -4.15
CA ASP A 41 -15.54 -8.59 -3.96
C ASP A 41 -15.95 -9.24 -5.28
N TYR A 42 -16.57 -8.48 -6.19
CA TYR A 42 -16.92 -8.94 -7.53
C TYR A 42 -15.66 -9.26 -8.35
N LEU A 43 -14.65 -8.39 -8.31
CA LEU A 43 -13.41 -8.60 -9.05
C LEU A 43 -12.70 -9.88 -8.59
N VAL A 44 -12.50 -10.02 -7.28
CA VAL A 44 -11.86 -11.18 -6.68
C VAL A 44 -12.60 -12.47 -7.05
N LYS A 45 -13.93 -12.52 -6.89
CA LYS A 45 -14.70 -13.75 -7.16
C LYS A 45 -14.69 -14.19 -8.62
N ASN A 46 -14.64 -13.25 -9.57
CA ASN A 46 -14.83 -13.56 -10.99
C ASN A 46 -13.52 -13.62 -11.78
N TYR A 47 -12.47 -12.90 -11.35
CA TYR A 47 -11.25 -12.72 -12.14
C TYR A 47 -9.97 -13.22 -11.45
N PHE A 48 -9.98 -13.44 -10.14
CA PHE A 48 -8.77 -13.78 -9.40
C PHE A 48 -8.73 -15.28 -9.10
N PRO A 49 -7.74 -16.03 -9.62
CA PRO A 49 -7.61 -17.44 -9.30
C PRO A 49 -7.27 -17.65 -7.82
N SER A 50 -7.74 -18.73 -7.22
CA SER A 50 -7.50 -19.03 -5.79
C SER A 50 -6.02 -19.29 -5.45
N TYR A 51 -5.19 -19.62 -6.44
CA TYR A 51 -3.74 -19.80 -6.26
C TYR A 51 -2.95 -18.48 -6.34
N LEU A 52 -3.59 -17.37 -6.71
CA LEU A 52 -2.94 -16.07 -6.76
C LEU A 52 -2.73 -15.55 -5.34
N ALA A 53 -1.47 -15.36 -4.97
CA ALA A 53 -1.11 -14.84 -3.67
C ALA A 53 -1.60 -13.39 -3.50
N PRO A 54 -2.25 -13.04 -2.37
CA PRO A 54 -2.77 -11.69 -2.12
C PRO A 54 -1.75 -10.58 -2.35
N ASN A 55 -0.58 -10.67 -1.70
CA ASN A 55 0.46 -9.63 -1.77
C ASN A 55 0.96 -9.39 -3.22
N SER A 56 0.85 -10.39 -4.11
CA SER A 56 1.21 -10.20 -5.51
C SER A 56 0.26 -9.25 -6.23
N ILE A 57 -1.01 -9.19 -5.81
CA ILE A 57 -2.03 -8.29 -6.36
C ILE A 57 -1.63 -6.84 -6.11
N THR A 58 -1.39 -6.49 -4.84
CA THR A 58 -0.96 -5.14 -4.43
C THR A 58 0.39 -4.79 -5.04
N LEU A 59 1.33 -5.74 -5.11
CA LEU A 59 2.61 -5.53 -5.78
C LEU A 59 2.45 -5.20 -7.27
N ILE A 60 1.56 -5.88 -7.99
CA ILE A 60 1.29 -5.57 -9.40
C ILE A 60 0.73 -4.15 -9.55
N GLY A 61 -0.24 -3.77 -8.72
CA GLY A 61 -0.77 -2.41 -8.71
C GLY A 61 0.32 -1.38 -8.43
N PHE A 62 1.18 -1.64 -7.44
CA PHE A 62 2.29 -0.77 -7.08
C PHE A 62 3.26 -0.60 -8.24
N LEU A 63 3.65 -1.70 -8.90
CA LEU A 63 4.57 -1.67 -10.04
C LEU A 63 3.99 -0.91 -11.23
N ILE A 64 2.68 -1.04 -11.50
CA ILE A 64 2.01 -0.25 -12.55
C ILE A 64 2.11 1.25 -12.24
N HIS A 65 1.85 1.65 -10.99
CA HIS A 65 1.96 3.06 -10.59
C HIS A 65 3.41 3.55 -10.60
N LEU A 66 4.36 2.70 -10.17
CA LEU A 66 5.79 2.99 -10.21
C LEU A 66 6.29 3.22 -11.63
N VAL A 67 5.86 2.40 -12.60
CA VAL A 67 6.21 2.61 -14.02
C VAL A 67 5.66 3.93 -14.54
N ALA A 68 4.41 4.28 -14.20
CA ALA A 68 3.85 5.58 -14.55
C ALA A 68 4.67 6.75 -13.97
N HIS A 69 5.15 6.62 -12.73
CA HIS A 69 6.05 7.59 -12.12
C HIS A 69 7.42 7.65 -12.80
N ILE A 70 8.01 6.52 -13.19
CA ILE A 70 9.28 6.48 -13.93
C ILE A 70 9.15 7.23 -15.27
N ILE A 71 8.01 7.11 -15.94
CA ILE A 71 7.73 7.89 -17.16
C ILE A 71 7.70 9.39 -16.85
N VAL A 72 7.10 9.81 -15.73
CA VAL A 72 7.19 11.22 -15.27
C VAL A 72 8.64 11.65 -15.10
N LEU A 73 9.47 10.84 -14.43
CA LEU A 73 10.90 11.15 -14.24
C LEU A 73 11.67 11.19 -15.55
N TYR A 74 11.28 10.42 -16.57
CA TYR A 74 11.87 10.51 -17.91
C TYR A 74 11.57 11.86 -18.58
N TYR A 75 10.32 12.35 -18.52
CA TYR A 75 9.95 13.66 -19.07
C TYR A 75 10.43 14.83 -18.21
N SER A 76 10.52 14.62 -16.90
CA SER A 76 10.78 15.67 -15.92
C SER A 76 11.62 15.15 -14.75
N PRO A 77 12.94 14.96 -14.92
CA PRO A 77 13.80 14.40 -13.87
C PRO A 77 13.86 15.25 -12.60
N ASP A 78 13.67 16.57 -12.72
CA ASP A 78 13.63 17.50 -11.58
C ASP A 78 12.19 17.92 -11.21
N LEU A 79 11.18 17.29 -11.80
CA LEU A 79 9.74 17.52 -11.59
C LEU A 79 9.25 18.95 -11.95
N LYS A 80 10.06 19.75 -12.67
CA LYS A 80 9.72 21.15 -13.01
C LYS A 80 9.19 21.35 -14.42
N GLN A 81 9.51 20.47 -15.36
CA GLN A 81 9.07 20.57 -16.75
C GLN A 81 7.57 20.35 -16.88
N THR A 82 6.93 21.04 -17.81
CA THR A 82 5.52 20.82 -18.12
C THR A 82 5.34 19.40 -18.66
N LEU A 83 4.49 18.61 -18.00
CA LEU A 83 4.20 17.24 -18.42
C LEU A 83 3.18 17.23 -19.56
N PRO A 84 3.29 16.29 -20.51
CA PRO A 84 2.27 16.14 -21.54
C PRO A 84 0.94 15.68 -20.93
N GLN A 85 -0.18 16.18 -21.43
CA GLN A 85 -1.51 15.96 -20.81
C GLN A 85 -1.93 14.49 -20.73
N TRP A 86 -1.53 13.67 -21.70
CA TRP A 86 -1.81 12.23 -21.67
C TRP A 86 -1.18 11.52 -20.45
N LEU A 87 -0.08 12.07 -19.93
CA LEU A 87 0.60 11.52 -18.75
C LEU A 87 -0.23 11.74 -17.48
N CYS A 88 -1.03 12.82 -17.41
CA CYS A 88 -1.99 13.01 -16.33
C CYS A 88 -3.04 11.89 -16.32
N PHE A 89 -3.57 11.52 -17.49
CA PHE A 89 -4.50 10.39 -17.61
C PHE A 89 -3.85 9.07 -17.19
N LEU A 90 -2.60 8.82 -17.62
CA LEU A 90 -1.87 7.63 -17.22
C LEU A 90 -1.65 7.57 -15.69
N LEU A 91 -1.31 8.70 -15.06
CA LEU A 91 -1.14 8.79 -13.61
C LEU A 91 -2.44 8.55 -12.84
N SER A 92 -3.55 9.14 -13.28
CA SER A 92 -4.86 8.91 -12.66
C SER A 92 -5.31 7.46 -12.82
N PHE A 93 -5.12 6.89 -14.01
CA PHE A 93 -5.47 5.49 -14.28
C PHE A 93 -4.62 4.51 -13.47
N SER A 94 -3.31 4.73 -13.40
CA SER A 94 -2.41 3.85 -12.63
C SER A 94 -2.68 3.94 -11.13
N LEU A 95 -2.97 5.13 -10.60
CA LEU A 95 -3.35 5.32 -9.20
C LEU A 95 -4.69 4.63 -8.89
N LEU A 96 -5.69 4.79 -9.76
CA LEU A 96 -6.97 4.10 -9.59
C LEU A 96 -6.79 2.59 -9.63
N THR A 97 -5.95 2.09 -10.54
CA THR A 97 -5.61 0.67 -10.64
C THR A 97 -4.95 0.17 -9.35
N TYR A 98 -3.98 0.93 -8.82
CA TYR A 98 -3.36 0.62 -7.52
C TYR A 98 -4.42 0.50 -6.43
N GLN A 99 -5.27 1.52 -6.22
CA GLN A 99 -6.27 1.53 -5.17
C GLN A 99 -7.25 0.35 -5.25
N ILE A 100 -7.63 -0.05 -6.47
CA ILE A 100 -8.52 -1.21 -6.67
C ILE A 100 -7.80 -2.51 -6.31
N LEU A 101 -6.56 -2.70 -6.79
CA LEU A 101 -5.81 -3.94 -6.59
C LEU A 101 -5.41 -4.12 -5.13
N ASP A 102 -4.95 -3.05 -4.49
CA ASP A 102 -4.71 -2.94 -3.05
C ASP A 102 -5.92 -3.46 -2.25
N ASN A 103 -7.12 -2.91 -2.50
CA ASN A 103 -8.33 -3.37 -1.83
C ASN A 103 -8.75 -4.81 -2.16
N CYS A 104 -8.37 -5.33 -3.34
CA CYS A 104 -8.63 -6.71 -3.73
C CYS A 104 -7.74 -7.69 -2.96
N ASP A 105 -6.55 -7.29 -2.48
CA ASP A 105 -5.63 -8.22 -1.84
C ASP A 105 -6.20 -8.79 -0.53
N GLY A 106 -6.78 -7.95 0.33
CA GLY A 106 -7.32 -8.37 1.60
C GLY A 106 -8.58 -9.18 1.40
N LYS A 107 -9.33 -8.87 0.33
CA LYS A 107 -10.52 -9.64 -0.08
C LYS A 107 -10.11 -11.03 -0.56
N GLN A 108 -9.07 -11.13 -1.38
CA GLN A 108 -8.47 -12.40 -1.78
C GLN A 108 -7.94 -13.17 -0.56
N ALA A 109 -7.19 -12.52 0.33
CA ALA A 109 -6.60 -13.15 1.52
C ALA A 109 -7.67 -13.76 2.44
N ARG A 110 -8.82 -13.09 2.60
CA ARG A 110 -9.98 -13.62 3.33
C ARG A 110 -10.64 -14.78 2.60
N ALA A 111 -10.76 -14.70 1.28
CA ALA A 111 -11.38 -15.75 0.47
C ALA A 111 -10.55 -17.04 0.42
N THR A 112 -9.22 -16.93 0.41
CA THR A 112 -8.28 -18.07 0.38
C THR A 112 -7.83 -18.54 1.78
N GLY A 113 -8.20 -17.81 2.84
CA GLY A 113 -7.74 -18.09 4.20
C GLY A 113 -6.25 -17.83 4.40
N SER A 114 -5.62 -17.01 3.55
CA SER A 114 -4.19 -16.69 3.60
C SER A 114 -3.88 -15.32 4.20
N SER A 115 -4.79 -14.76 5.01
CA SER A 115 -4.55 -13.53 5.78
C SER A 115 -3.40 -13.73 6.77
N SER A 116 -2.45 -12.79 6.80
CA SER A 116 -1.30 -12.84 7.72
C SER A 116 -0.87 -11.45 8.17
N PRO A 117 -0.20 -11.33 9.34
CA PRO A 117 0.34 -10.05 9.79
C PRO A 117 1.39 -9.48 8.83
N LEU A 118 2.21 -10.36 8.23
CA LEU A 118 3.20 -9.96 7.25
C LEU A 118 2.54 -9.45 5.96
N GLY A 119 1.39 -10.01 5.57
CA GLY A 119 0.57 -9.50 4.47
C GLY A 119 0.09 -8.08 4.73
N MET A 120 -0.45 -7.80 5.92
CA MET A 120 -0.84 -6.42 6.29
C MET A 120 0.33 -5.46 6.30
N LEU A 121 1.48 -5.87 6.84
CA LEU A 121 2.68 -5.02 6.83
C LEU A 121 3.13 -4.70 5.40
N PHE A 122 3.04 -5.68 4.51
CA PHE A 122 3.40 -5.50 3.10
C PHE A 122 2.47 -4.51 2.39
N ASP A 123 1.17 -4.64 2.61
CA ASP A 123 0.11 -3.75 2.12
C ASP A 123 0.36 -2.29 2.57
N HIS A 124 0.52 -2.07 3.88
CA HIS A 124 0.80 -0.74 4.44
C HIS A 124 2.12 -0.14 3.92
N GLY A 125 3.12 -0.99 3.67
CA GLY A 125 4.39 -0.56 3.08
C GLY A 125 4.21 -0.05 1.64
N CYS A 126 3.38 -0.73 0.85
CA CYS A 126 3.03 -0.29 -0.50
C CYS A 126 2.24 1.02 -0.47
N ASP A 127 1.32 1.17 0.48
CA ASP A 127 0.53 2.40 0.64
C ASP A 127 1.38 3.61 1.00
N ALA A 128 2.33 3.45 1.92
CA ALA A 128 3.27 4.50 2.28
C ALA A 128 4.10 4.95 1.07
N LEU A 129 4.65 4.00 0.29
CA LEU A 129 5.44 4.32 -0.90
C LEU A 129 4.61 4.95 -2.02
N THR A 130 3.42 4.41 -2.29
CA THR A 130 2.51 4.95 -3.30
C THR A 130 2.09 6.37 -2.95
N THR A 131 1.77 6.63 -1.68
CA THR A 131 1.40 7.94 -1.18
C THR A 131 2.50 8.97 -1.46
N TRP A 132 3.77 8.62 -1.25
CA TRP A 132 4.91 9.47 -1.58
C TRP A 132 5.04 9.74 -3.08
N ILE A 133 4.92 8.70 -3.90
CA ILE A 133 4.96 8.81 -5.37
C ILE A 133 3.84 9.73 -5.88
N VAL A 134 2.62 9.58 -5.35
CA VAL A 134 1.47 10.43 -5.70
C VAL A 134 1.78 11.89 -5.41
N THR A 135 2.40 12.22 -4.27
CA THR A 135 2.76 13.62 -3.96
C THR A 135 3.82 14.19 -4.88
N LEU A 136 4.82 13.40 -5.28
CA LEU A 136 5.80 13.82 -6.28
C LEU A 136 5.10 14.12 -7.62
N ASN A 137 4.21 13.23 -8.05
CA ASN A 137 3.46 13.37 -9.29
C ASN A 137 2.51 14.58 -9.27
N THR A 138 1.76 14.79 -8.18
CA THR A 138 0.87 15.95 -8.06
C THR A 138 1.64 17.25 -7.97
N ALA A 139 2.78 17.28 -7.26
CA ALA A 139 3.67 18.45 -7.25
C ALA A 139 4.18 18.77 -8.66
N ALA A 140 4.51 17.76 -9.46
CA ALA A 140 4.96 17.92 -10.83
C ALA A 140 3.83 18.44 -11.75
N VAL A 141 2.60 17.94 -11.60
CA VAL A 141 1.44 18.35 -12.40
C VAL A 141 0.97 19.75 -12.04
N PHE A 142 0.80 20.04 -10.74
CA PHE A 142 0.24 21.31 -10.26
C PHE A 142 1.27 22.40 -10.00
N LYS A 143 2.57 22.10 -10.14
CA LYS A 143 3.69 23.03 -9.91
C LYS A 143 3.61 23.66 -8.53
N TYR A 144 3.54 22.82 -7.50
CA TYR A 144 3.50 23.28 -6.10
C TYR A 144 4.69 24.19 -5.77
N LYS A 145 4.43 25.25 -5.01
CA LYS A 145 5.48 26.07 -4.41
C LYS A 145 6.20 25.24 -3.35
N LYS A 146 7.51 25.47 -3.18
CA LYS A 146 8.37 24.73 -2.22
C LYS A 146 7.73 24.55 -0.83
N LEU A 147 7.11 25.60 -0.28
CA LEU A 147 6.45 25.52 1.03
C LEU A 147 5.33 24.46 1.08
N HIS A 148 4.44 24.45 0.07
CA HIS A 148 3.33 23.50 0.01
C HIS A 148 3.84 22.07 -0.18
N TYR A 149 4.90 21.89 -0.97
CA TYR A 149 5.56 20.61 -1.12
C TYR A 149 6.05 20.05 0.22
N TYR A 150 6.77 20.84 1.01
CA TYR A 150 7.26 20.38 2.32
C TYR A 150 6.14 20.11 3.32
N ILE A 151 5.06 20.92 3.31
CA ILE A 151 3.89 20.69 4.17
C ILE A 151 3.22 19.36 3.83
N ILE A 152 2.98 19.09 2.54
CA ILE A 152 2.33 17.84 2.10
C ILE A 152 3.23 16.65 2.44
N GLN A 153 4.55 16.74 2.21
CA GLN A 153 5.48 15.68 2.58
C GLN A 153 5.51 15.42 4.09
N PHE A 154 5.40 16.46 4.93
CA PHE A 154 5.32 16.30 6.37
C PHE A 154 4.04 15.57 6.80
N ILE A 155 2.89 15.90 6.21
CA ILE A 155 1.62 15.21 6.48
C ILE A 155 1.72 13.72 6.11
N GLN A 156 2.47 13.38 5.06
CA GLN A 156 2.65 11.99 4.62
C GLN A 156 3.55 11.15 5.53
N LEU A 157 4.29 11.76 6.46
CA LEU A 157 5.02 11.00 7.47
C LEU A 157 4.08 10.20 8.38
N ASP A 158 2.83 10.61 8.50
CA ASP A 158 1.79 9.88 9.24
C ASP A 158 1.55 8.47 8.68
N GLN A 159 1.59 8.31 7.35
CA GLN A 159 1.44 7.00 6.71
C GLN A 159 2.67 6.11 6.95
N PHE A 160 3.87 6.70 6.96
CA PHE A 160 5.07 5.97 7.36
C PHE A 160 5.06 5.59 8.83
N HIS A 161 4.51 6.45 9.70
CA HIS A 161 4.32 6.15 11.11
C HIS A 161 3.35 4.98 11.29
N SER A 162 2.22 4.97 10.57
CA SER A 162 1.28 3.85 10.57
C SER A 162 1.93 2.53 10.11
N PHE A 163 2.75 2.55 9.05
CA PHE A 163 3.54 1.37 8.64
C PHE A 163 4.51 0.91 9.75
N GLN A 164 5.19 1.84 10.42
CA GLN A 164 6.08 1.52 11.54
C GLN A 164 5.33 0.94 12.73
N GLU A 165 4.19 1.53 13.11
CA GLU A 165 3.33 1.04 14.19
C GLU A 165 2.83 -0.37 13.90
N CYS A 166 2.38 -0.63 12.66
CA CYS A 166 2.00 -1.97 12.22
C CYS A 166 3.15 -2.97 12.46
N GLY A 167 4.36 -2.61 12.05
CA GLY A 167 5.56 -3.44 12.26
C GLY A 167 5.88 -3.68 13.73
N VAL A 168 5.81 -2.63 14.57
CA VAL A 168 6.05 -2.72 16.02
C VAL A 168 5.00 -3.59 16.69
N ASN A 169 3.73 -3.46 16.32
CA ASN A 169 2.64 -4.26 16.86
C ASN A 169 2.80 -5.75 16.53
N ILE A 170 3.25 -6.07 15.32
CA ILE A 170 3.59 -7.45 14.92
C ILE A 170 4.72 -8.00 15.78
N ILE A 171 5.80 -7.23 15.99
CA ILE A 171 6.97 -7.65 16.77
C ILE A 171 6.61 -7.84 18.26
N ALA A 172 5.80 -6.95 18.81
CA ALA A 172 5.39 -6.94 20.20
C ALA A 172 4.27 -7.94 20.53
N GLY A 173 3.59 -8.50 19.52
CA GLY A 173 2.44 -9.38 19.73
C GLY A 173 1.13 -8.66 20.06
N HIS A 174 1.10 -7.33 19.92
CA HIS A 174 -0.12 -6.52 19.98
C HIS A 174 -0.82 -6.49 18.62
N LEU A 175 -1.02 -7.66 18.02
CA LEU A 175 -1.81 -7.75 16.81
C LEU A 175 -3.25 -7.45 17.19
N ASP A 176 -3.81 -6.37 16.63
CA ASP A 176 -5.17 -5.92 16.92
C ASP A 176 -6.13 -7.12 16.91
N GLN A 177 -6.67 -7.39 18.10
CA GLN A 177 -7.56 -8.52 18.32
C GLN A 177 -8.89 -8.28 17.66
#